data_AF-A0A7Y7AET7-F1
#
_entry.id   AF-A0A7Y7AET7-F1
#
_cell.length_a   1.000
_cell.length_b   1.000
_cell.length_c   1.000
_cell.angle_alpha   90.00
_cell.angle_beta   90.00
_cell.angle_gamma   90.00
#
_symmetry.space_group_name_H-M   'P 1'
#
loop_
_entity.id
_entity.type
_entity.pdbx_description
1 polymer ?
#
loop_
_entity_poly.entity_id
_entity_poly.type
_entity_poly.pdbx_seq_one_letter_code
_entity_poly.pdbx_strand_id
1 'polypeptide(L)'
;MNHLCFRTYGLDLGLYTNAMYDYAHGSMANMDMIWDTKELALADHFDLYLLLFSPLTYLFGSWTLLVVQIVSVLIGAKGVHTYFKNDPKIARFATSFFLMYFGVFSALSFDYHSNVIAAMAVPWLFYFVREKRFIASLLVLIFIWIGKENMAFWMTFVSLGLAINYRKERKTLFVLLAFSAASFMYFMLVIQVIMPSLSHGGEYLHFAYSRIGNSMTEAFVYLISHPIDSLEVFFTNHLPNPRFDGVKAESHIILLLSGVVILFRRPAYLLMLAPIYFQKFFHDTPMTWSPGAQYSIEFAPILAIGVFEILRSIQKEKVRRFALWAVVLIGVACTIRISDQPFDYVVESSVQFYKKKHYVRDYNTDAVRQAIALIPDDAAVCAQNPYVPHVALRKDVYMFPYIKKAEYILVSSMEYPYPLETEGLILEIEQLKNDPKWITVLEKDGVYLFKKA
;
A
#
# COMPACT_ATOMS: atom_id res chain seq x y z
N MET A 1 16.55 3.42 -0.35
CA MET A 1 17.29 3.69 -1.60
C MET A 1 16.42 4.42 -2.63
N ASN A 2 15.21 3.91 -2.91
CA ASN A 2 14.29 4.52 -3.87
C ASN A 2 14.08 6.03 -3.64
N HIS A 3 13.81 6.45 -2.40
CA HIS A 3 13.72 7.87 -2.06
C HIS A 3 15.02 8.64 -2.38
N LEU A 4 16.20 8.15 -1.99
CA LEU A 4 17.49 8.82 -2.31
C LEU A 4 17.77 8.99 -3.81
N CYS A 5 17.20 8.09 -4.62
CA CYS A 5 17.32 8.08 -6.07
C CYS A 5 16.16 8.79 -6.80
N PHE A 6 15.29 9.52 -6.09
CA PHE A 6 14.11 10.16 -6.67
C PHE A 6 13.20 9.15 -7.39
N ARG A 7 12.95 7.99 -6.75
CA ARG A 7 12.04 6.93 -7.21
C ARG A 7 10.89 6.72 -6.21
N THR A 8 10.40 7.83 -5.67
CA THR A 8 9.20 7.93 -4.83
C THR A 8 8.36 9.04 -5.40
N TYR A 9 7.04 8.95 -5.32
CA TYR A 9 6.13 9.71 -6.17
C TYR A 9 5.21 10.64 -5.38
N GLY A 10 4.73 11.67 -6.08
CA GLY A 10 3.84 12.69 -5.56
C GLY A 10 2.50 12.14 -5.13
N LEU A 11 1.82 11.34 -5.97
CA LEU A 11 0.46 10.86 -5.67
C LEU A 11 0.35 10.09 -4.36
N ASP A 12 1.36 9.28 -4.02
CA ASP A 12 1.38 8.50 -2.78
C ASP A 12 2.21 9.21 -1.70
N LEU A 13 3.54 9.09 -1.73
CA LEU A 13 4.40 9.59 -0.65
C LEU A 13 4.35 11.11 -0.51
N GLY A 14 4.32 11.85 -1.63
CA GLY A 14 4.29 13.31 -1.62
C GLY A 14 3.03 13.86 -0.97
N LEU A 15 1.87 13.37 -1.40
CA LEU A 15 0.56 13.79 -0.93
C LEU A 15 0.44 13.51 0.56
N TYR A 16 0.83 12.32 0.99
CA TYR A 16 0.74 11.94 2.40
C TYR A 16 1.75 12.71 3.25
N THR A 17 2.92 13.07 2.70
CA THR A 17 3.89 13.94 3.40
C THR A 17 3.36 15.36 3.56
N ASN A 18 2.69 15.92 2.55
CA ASN A 18 2.04 17.23 2.66
C ASN A 18 0.86 17.18 3.65
N ALA A 19 0.04 16.12 3.61
CA ALA A 19 -1.02 15.93 4.61
C ALA A 19 -0.48 15.86 6.05
N MET A 20 0.67 15.21 6.25
CA MET A 20 1.35 15.17 7.55
C MET A 20 1.83 16.55 8.00
N TYR A 21 2.27 17.41 7.07
CA TYR A 21 2.60 18.80 7.37
C TYR A 21 1.37 19.54 7.91
N ASP A 22 0.24 19.45 7.22
CA ASP A 22 -0.99 20.14 7.64
C ASP A 22 -1.44 19.69 9.03
N TYR A 23 -1.51 18.36 9.26
CA TYR A 23 -1.90 17.80 10.55
C TYR A 23 -0.95 18.18 11.68
N ALA A 24 0.37 18.17 11.44
CA ALA A 24 1.36 18.55 12.44
C ALA A 24 1.24 20.03 12.86
N HIS A 25 0.69 20.87 11.98
CA HIS A 25 0.45 22.30 12.21
C HIS A 25 -1.02 22.63 12.55
N GLY A 26 -1.85 21.63 12.83
CA GLY A 26 -3.25 21.81 13.25
C GLY A 26 -4.20 22.23 12.12
N SER A 27 -3.80 22.05 10.86
CA SER A 27 -4.63 22.28 9.67
C SER A 27 -5.18 20.96 9.14
N MET A 28 -6.29 21.03 8.39
CA MET A 28 -6.85 19.87 7.71
C MET A 28 -6.22 19.69 6.33
N ALA A 29 -5.70 18.49 6.07
CA ALA A 29 -5.14 18.14 4.77
C ALA A 29 -6.21 18.06 3.68
N ASN A 30 -5.83 18.44 2.46
CA ASN A 30 -6.68 18.40 1.28
C ASN A 30 -5.91 17.93 0.03
N MET A 31 -6.61 17.80 -1.09
CA MET A 31 -6.05 17.28 -2.35
C MET A 31 -5.52 18.34 -3.31
N ASP A 32 -5.35 19.60 -2.87
CA ASP A 32 -4.93 20.73 -3.71
C ASP A 32 -3.53 20.52 -4.33
N MET A 33 -2.71 19.64 -3.74
CA MET A 33 -1.39 19.30 -4.28
C MET A 33 -1.46 18.65 -5.67
N ILE A 34 -2.43 17.76 -5.90
CA ILE A 34 -2.50 16.90 -7.10
C ILE A 34 -3.67 17.23 -8.00
N TRP A 35 -4.73 17.79 -7.44
CA TRP A 35 -5.96 18.10 -8.15
C TRP A 35 -6.34 19.56 -7.92
N ASP A 36 -7.15 20.11 -8.82
CA ASP A 36 -7.70 21.46 -8.66
C ASP A 36 -8.96 21.44 -7.77
N THR A 37 -8.83 20.82 -6.60
CA THR A 37 -9.91 20.70 -5.61
C THR A 37 -9.38 20.86 -4.20
N LYS A 38 -10.24 21.38 -3.32
CA LYS A 38 -10.01 21.47 -1.86
C LYS A 38 -10.70 20.35 -1.09
N GLU A 39 -11.00 19.24 -1.77
CA GLU A 39 -11.50 18.02 -1.15
C GLU A 39 -10.60 17.62 0.03
N LEU A 40 -11.19 17.31 1.18
CA LEU A 40 -10.44 16.86 2.35
C LEU A 40 -9.78 15.52 2.05
N ALA A 41 -8.54 15.34 2.49
CA ALA A 41 -7.81 14.09 2.24
C ALA A 41 -8.53 12.87 2.83
N LEU A 42 -9.21 13.06 3.97
CA LEU A 42 -10.02 12.05 4.66
C LEU A 42 -11.29 11.64 3.91
N ALA A 43 -11.75 12.45 2.95
CA ALA A 43 -12.92 12.15 2.13
C ALA A 43 -12.59 11.18 0.98
N ASP A 44 -11.35 11.23 0.47
CA ASP A 44 -10.82 10.29 -0.52
C ASP A 44 -10.47 8.95 0.15
N HIS A 45 -9.57 8.98 1.14
CA HIS A 45 -9.25 7.80 1.95
C HIS A 45 -9.36 8.12 3.43
N PHE A 46 -10.15 7.32 4.15
CA PHE A 46 -10.28 7.50 5.59
C PHE A 46 -9.09 6.87 6.32
N ASP A 47 -8.01 7.63 6.39
CA ASP A 47 -6.72 7.25 6.96
C ASP A 47 -6.33 8.20 8.11
N LEU A 48 -6.46 7.72 9.34
CA LEU A 48 -6.08 8.48 10.54
C LEU A 48 -4.64 8.20 11.00
N TYR A 49 -3.90 7.32 10.32
CA TYR A 49 -2.47 7.13 10.63
C TYR A 49 -1.66 8.37 10.29
N LEU A 50 -2.04 9.10 9.23
CA LEU A 50 -1.39 10.37 8.90
C LEU A 50 -1.55 11.39 10.05
N LEU A 51 -2.76 11.51 10.60
CA LEU A 51 -2.96 12.37 11.77
C LEU A 51 -2.10 11.88 12.96
N LEU A 52 -2.12 10.58 13.25
CA LEU A 52 -1.42 9.96 14.37
C LEU A 52 0.11 10.12 14.29
N PHE A 53 0.69 9.96 13.09
CA PHE A 53 2.13 10.00 12.87
C PHE A 53 2.64 11.39 12.50
N SER A 54 1.76 12.36 12.20
CA SER A 54 2.14 13.73 11.83
C SER A 54 3.18 14.38 12.76
N PRO A 55 3.14 14.22 14.10
CA PRO A 55 4.14 14.84 14.97
C PRO A 55 5.56 14.28 14.77
N LEU A 56 5.71 13.09 14.18
CA LEU A 56 7.02 12.51 13.89
C LEU A 56 7.75 13.23 12.75
N THR A 57 7.07 14.08 11.98
CA THR A 57 7.69 14.94 10.96
C THR A 57 8.70 15.92 11.56
N TYR A 58 8.52 16.36 12.81
CA TYR A 58 9.51 17.18 13.50
C TYR A 58 10.83 16.45 13.78
N LEU A 59 10.84 15.11 13.77
CA LEU A 59 12.04 14.29 14.02
C LEU A 59 12.67 13.78 12.72
N PHE A 60 11.84 13.30 11.78
CA PHE A 60 12.32 12.60 10.59
C PHE A 60 12.06 13.36 9.27
N GLY A 61 11.38 14.52 9.31
CA GLY A 61 11.06 15.31 8.12
C GLY A 61 10.28 14.49 7.08
N SER A 62 10.67 14.62 5.81
CA SER A 62 10.08 13.85 4.70
C SER A 62 10.29 12.33 4.77
N TRP A 63 11.19 11.85 5.63
CA TRP A 63 11.45 10.41 5.80
C TRP A 63 10.46 9.71 6.72
N THR A 64 9.64 10.47 7.46
CA THR A 64 8.78 9.97 8.53
C THR A 64 8.01 8.72 8.15
N LEU A 65 7.23 8.80 7.08
CA LEU A 65 6.35 7.71 6.64
C LEU A 65 7.15 6.47 6.22
N LEU A 66 8.28 6.63 5.53
CA LEU A 66 9.16 5.52 5.15
C LEU A 66 9.74 4.79 6.37
N VAL A 67 10.19 5.55 7.39
CA VAL A 67 10.70 4.99 8.65
C VAL A 67 9.58 4.24 9.39
N VAL A 68 8.40 4.85 9.50
CA VAL A 68 7.23 4.24 10.16
C VAL A 68 6.83 2.93 9.47
N GLN A 69 6.79 2.88 8.14
CA GLN A 69 6.46 1.67 7.39
C GLN A 69 7.48 0.55 7.64
N ILE A 70 8.78 0.83 7.57
CA ILE A 70 9.84 -0.16 7.83
C ILE A 70 9.77 -0.68 9.27
N VAL A 71 9.63 0.21 10.25
CA VAL A 71 9.51 -0.17 11.67
C VAL A 71 8.27 -1.03 11.89
N SER A 72 7.15 -0.69 11.23
CA SER A 72 5.92 -1.48 11.30
C SER A 72 6.11 -2.89 10.76
N VAL A 73 6.84 -3.07 9.65
CA VAL A 73 7.17 -4.41 9.11
C VAL A 73 7.97 -5.24 10.14
N LEU A 74 8.95 -4.63 10.81
CA LEU A 74 9.71 -5.29 11.86
C LEU A 74 8.84 -5.65 13.07
N ILE A 75 7.91 -4.77 13.46
CA ILE A 75 6.92 -5.03 14.52
C ILE A 75 5.99 -6.18 14.12
N GLY A 76 5.55 -6.25 12.86
CA GLY A 76 4.73 -7.35 12.34
C GLY A 76 5.49 -8.68 12.37
N ALA A 77 6.74 -8.69 11.92
CA ALA A 77 7.63 -9.85 11.98
C ALA A 77 7.84 -10.36 13.41
N LYS A 78 8.03 -9.43 14.36
CA LYS A 78 8.07 -9.73 15.80
C LYS A 78 6.74 -10.31 16.30
N GLY A 79 5.61 -9.80 15.83
CA GLY A 79 4.28 -10.34 16.13
C GLY A 79 4.13 -11.79 15.67
N VAL A 80 4.55 -12.11 14.45
CA VAL A 80 4.58 -13.49 13.92
C VAL A 80 5.47 -14.38 14.80
N HIS A 81 6.67 -13.91 15.14
CA HIS A 81 7.59 -14.66 16.00
C HIS A 81 6.96 -14.95 17.38
N THR A 82 6.37 -13.92 17.97
CA THR A 82 5.77 -13.96 19.31
C THR A 82 4.55 -14.88 19.35
N TYR A 83 3.75 -14.93 18.28
CA TYR A 83 2.64 -15.87 18.15
C TYR A 83 3.08 -17.33 18.32
N PHE A 84 4.25 -17.68 17.78
CA PHE A 84 4.84 -19.02 17.84
C PHE A 84 5.90 -19.19 18.93
N LYS A 85 5.99 -18.31 19.94
CA LYS A 85 7.03 -18.32 20.99
C LYS A 85 7.24 -19.68 21.69
N ASN A 86 6.20 -20.51 21.76
CA ASN A 86 6.25 -21.85 22.38
C ASN A 86 6.87 -22.94 21.47
N ASP A 87 7.14 -22.64 20.19
CA ASP A 87 7.86 -23.50 19.25
C ASP A 87 8.90 -22.64 18.49
N PRO A 88 10.12 -22.49 19.04
CA PRO A 88 11.15 -21.62 18.47
C PRO A 88 11.59 -21.99 17.05
N LYS A 89 11.37 -23.25 16.64
CA LYS A 89 11.65 -23.66 15.26
C LYS A 89 10.59 -23.09 14.33
N ILE A 90 9.31 -23.32 14.62
CA ILE A 90 8.21 -22.75 13.83
C ILE A 90 8.27 -21.22 13.81
N ALA A 91 8.55 -20.59 14.96
CA ALA A 91 8.69 -19.14 15.05
C ALA A 91 9.74 -18.58 14.09
N ARG A 92 10.93 -19.20 14.02
CA ARG A 92 11.98 -18.76 13.09
C ARG A 92 11.57 -18.93 11.64
N PHE A 93 11.04 -20.09 11.25
CA PHE A 93 10.61 -20.30 9.86
C PHE A 93 9.44 -19.40 9.45
N ALA A 94 8.46 -19.19 10.32
CA ALA A 94 7.31 -18.32 10.05
C ALA A 94 7.73 -16.85 9.89
N THR A 95 8.63 -16.36 10.76
CA THR A 95 9.18 -15.00 10.66
C THR A 95 10.06 -14.83 9.42
N SER A 96 10.91 -15.82 9.09
CA SER A 96 11.70 -15.79 7.85
C SER A 96 10.82 -15.77 6.62
N PHE A 97 9.79 -16.64 6.56
CA PHE A 97 8.82 -16.64 5.47
C PHE A 97 8.12 -15.28 5.35
N PHE A 98 7.66 -14.71 6.46
CA PHE A 98 6.99 -13.41 6.48
C PHE A 98 7.87 -12.30 5.91
N LEU A 99 9.12 -12.18 6.39
CA LEU A 99 10.06 -11.17 5.90
C LEU A 99 10.48 -11.41 4.45
N MET A 100 10.47 -12.67 4.00
CA MET A 100 10.86 -13.05 2.65
C MET A 100 9.70 -13.05 1.65
N TYR A 101 8.46 -12.85 2.12
CA TYR A 101 7.25 -12.92 1.30
C TYR A 101 7.22 -11.78 0.28
N PHE A 102 6.88 -12.10 -0.97
CA PHE A 102 6.96 -11.15 -2.07
C PHE A 102 6.15 -9.87 -1.81
N GLY A 103 4.97 -9.98 -1.19
CA GLY A 103 4.14 -8.81 -0.88
C GLY A 103 4.77 -7.85 0.13
N VAL A 104 5.64 -8.33 1.03
CA VAL A 104 6.41 -7.45 1.93
C VAL A 104 7.48 -6.70 1.17
N PHE A 105 8.21 -7.39 0.28
CA PHE A 105 9.22 -6.74 -0.56
C PHE A 105 8.60 -5.75 -1.55
N SER A 106 7.53 -6.13 -2.24
CA SER A 106 6.81 -5.26 -3.17
C SER A 106 6.30 -4.00 -2.47
N ALA A 107 5.72 -4.11 -1.27
CA ALA A 107 5.28 -2.96 -0.49
C ALA A 107 6.43 -2.02 -0.08
N LEU A 108 7.58 -2.56 0.32
CA LEU A 108 8.77 -1.76 0.67
C LEU A 108 9.50 -1.16 -0.54
N SER A 109 9.30 -1.74 -1.72
CA SER A 109 9.85 -1.22 -2.97
C SER A 109 9.05 -0.04 -3.53
N PHE A 110 7.83 0.12 -3.07
CA PHE A 110 6.91 1.20 -3.44
C PHE A 110 6.78 2.23 -2.31
N ASP A 111 5.97 3.25 -2.54
CA ASP A 111 5.75 4.33 -1.59
C ASP A 111 5.00 3.87 -0.32
N TYR A 112 4.93 4.75 0.67
CA TYR A 112 4.21 4.49 1.91
C TYR A 112 2.72 4.20 1.67
N HIS A 113 2.18 3.19 2.35
CA HIS A 113 0.74 2.94 2.38
C HIS A 113 0.27 2.46 3.77
N SER A 114 -0.79 3.06 4.30
CA SER A 114 -1.28 2.74 5.65
C SER A 114 -1.85 1.34 5.81
N ASN A 115 -2.33 0.71 4.71
CA ASN A 115 -2.74 -0.70 4.74
C ASN A 115 -1.58 -1.65 5.08
N VAL A 116 -0.33 -1.27 4.73
CA VAL A 116 0.86 -2.03 5.13
C VAL A 116 0.96 -2.07 6.64
N ILE A 117 0.90 -0.92 7.32
CA ILE A 117 0.98 -0.80 8.77
C ILE A 117 -0.16 -1.57 9.44
N ALA A 118 -1.38 -1.41 8.94
CA ALA A 118 -2.56 -2.11 9.44
C ALA A 118 -2.38 -3.64 9.34
N ALA A 119 -1.88 -4.14 8.21
CA ALA A 119 -1.58 -5.56 8.03
C ALA A 119 -0.49 -6.05 9.02
N MET A 120 0.50 -5.22 9.35
CA MET A 120 1.55 -5.58 10.32
C MET A 120 1.04 -5.68 11.77
N ALA A 121 -0.12 -5.11 12.08
CA ALA A 121 -0.76 -5.26 13.39
C ALA A 121 -1.55 -6.58 13.54
N VAL A 122 -1.93 -7.24 12.43
CA VAL A 122 -2.70 -8.50 12.44
C VAL A 122 -2.00 -9.62 13.23
N PRO A 123 -0.69 -9.88 13.12
CA PRO A 123 -0.03 -10.89 13.95
C PRO A 123 -0.20 -10.65 15.45
N TRP A 124 -0.25 -9.40 15.90
CA TRP A 124 -0.50 -9.04 17.29
C TRP A 124 -1.95 -9.29 17.71
N LEU A 125 -2.92 -9.05 16.82
CA LEU A 125 -4.32 -9.43 17.05
C LEU A 125 -4.44 -10.93 17.31
N PHE A 126 -3.83 -11.75 16.45
CA PHE A 126 -3.78 -13.20 16.60
C PHE A 126 -3.14 -13.62 17.92
N TYR A 127 -2.02 -12.99 18.29
CA TYR A 127 -1.32 -13.25 19.55
C TYR A 127 -2.19 -12.93 20.76
N PHE A 128 -2.77 -11.73 20.85
CA PHE A 128 -3.58 -11.35 22.00
C PHE A 128 -4.87 -12.15 22.12
N VAL A 129 -5.49 -12.52 21.00
CA VAL A 129 -6.65 -13.43 21.01
C VAL A 129 -6.26 -14.81 21.57
N ARG A 130 -5.12 -15.36 21.13
CA ARG A 130 -4.58 -16.63 21.66
C ARG A 130 -4.32 -16.57 23.16
N GLU A 131 -3.77 -15.47 23.64
CA GLU A 131 -3.49 -15.22 25.06
C GLU A 131 -4.75 -14.78 25.84
N LYS A 132 -5.93 -14.72 25.20
CA LYS A 132 -7.22 -14.30 25.78
C LYS A 132 -7.19 -12.87 26.37
N ARG A 133 -6.29 -12.02 25.88
CA ARG A 133 -6.13 -10.61 26.26
C ARG A 133 -7.06 -9.72 25.44
N PHE A 134 -8.37 -9.87 25.64
CA PHE A 134 -9.38 -9.26 24.77
C PHE A 134 -9.34 -7.73 24.69
N ILE A 135 -8.96 -7.04 25.78
CA ILE A 135 -8.79 -5.57 25.74
C ILE A 135 -7.63 -5.20 24.80
N ALA A 136 -6.50 -5.91 24.89
CA ALA A 136 -5.37 -5.67 23.98
C ALA A 136 -5.74 -6.04 22.52
N SER A 137 -6.51 -7.11 22.31
CA SER A 137 -7.06 -7.45 21.00
C SER A 137 -7.96 -6.34 20.45
N LEU A 138 -8.82 -5.74 21.27
CA LEU A 138 -9.69 -4.64 20.87
C LEU A 138 -8.89 -3.39 20.48
N LEU A 139 -7.87 -3.03 21.26
CA LEU A 139 -7.01 -1.89 20.94
C LEU A 139 -6.26 -2.09 19.63
N VAL A 140 -5.74 -3.30 19.38
CA VAL A 140 -5.10 -3.64 18.09
C VAL A 140 -6.11 -3.62 16.95
N LEU A 141 -7.32 -4.11 17.18
CA LEU A 141 -8.39 -4.11 16.19
C LEU A 141 -8.79 -2.67 15.78
N ILE A 142 -8.97 -1.78 16.76
CA ILE A 142 -9.24 -0.35 16.51
C ILE A 142 -8.07 0.29 15.77
N PHE A 143 -6.83 -0.01 16.17
CA PHE A 143 -5.65 0.47 15.45
C PHE A 143 -5.66 0.04 13.98
N ILE A 144 -6.07 -1.20 13.66
CA ILE A 144 -6.22 -1.67 12.26
C ILE A 144 -7.33 -0.91 11.52
N TRP A 145 -8.48 -0.67 12.17
CA TRP A 145 -9.63 0.00 11.55
C TRP A 145 -9.32 1.41 11.06
N ILE A 146 -8.56 2.18 11.85
CA ILE A 146 -8.30 3.59 11.54
C ILE A 146 -7.21 3.80 10.48
N GLY A 147 -6.58 2.72 10.00
CA GLY A 147 -5.48 2.80 9.03
C GLY A 147 -5.95 3.00 7.58
N LYS A 148 -7.10 2.42 7.21
CA LYS A 148 -7.75 2.65 5.91
C LYS A 148 -9.18 2.09 5.95
N GLU A 149 -10.11 2.69 5.22
CA GLU A 149 -11.54 2.32 5.23
C GLU A 149 -11.79 0.82 4.96
N ASN A 150 -11.05 0.21 4.04
CA ASN A 150 -11.21 -1.20 3.67
C ASN A 150 -10.65 -2.18 4.71
N MET A 151 -9.79 -1.74 5.64
CA MET A 151 -9.19 -2.61 6.66
C MET A 151 -10.23 -3.13 7.65
N ALA A 152 -11.22 -2.32 8.00
CA ALA A 152 -12.31 -2.75 8.86
C ALA A 152 -13.18 -3.83 8.18
N PHE A 153 -13.45 -3.71 6.88
CA PHE A 153 -14.14 -4.77 6.14
C PHE A 153 -13.35 -6.08 6.18
N TRP A 154 -12.04 -6.02 5.96
CA TRP A 154 -11.18 -7.21 6.08
C TRP A 154 -11.22 -7.82 7.50
N MET A 155 -11.20 -6.99 8.55
CA MET A 155 -11.25 -7.44 9.94
C MET A 155 -12.55 -8.16 10.33
N THR A 156 -13.66 -7.90 9.63
CA THR A 156 -14.88 -8.71 9.73
C THR A 156 -14.56 -10.18 9.46
N PHE A 157 -13.90 -10.48 8.34
CA PHE A 157 -13.59 -11.84 7.92
C PHE A 157 -12.44 -12.46 8.72
N VAL A 158 -11.45 -11.66 9.13
CA VAL A 158 -10.38 -12.11 10.05
C VAL A 158 -10.99 -12.56 11.38
N SER A 159 -11.86 -11.75 11.97
CA SER A 159 -12.52 -12.05 13.25
C SER A 159 -13.45 -13.25 13.14
N LEU A 160 -14.20 -13.37 12.02
CA LEU A 160 -15.06 -14.53 11.75
C LEU A 160 -14.23 -15.82 11.56
N GLY A 161 -13.12 -15.77 10.83
CA GLY A 161 -12.20 -16.89 10.70
C GLY A 161 -11.62 -17.32 12.05
N LEU A 162 -11.27 -16.35 12.91
CA LEU A 162 -10.83 -16.63 14.28
C LEU A 162 -11.96 -17.26 15.10
N ALA A 163 -13.20 -16.77 14.97
CA ALA A 163 -14.37 -17.32 15.64
C ALA A 163 -14.57 -18.81 15.29
N ILE A 164 -14.38 -19.19 14.03
CA ILE A 164 -14.41 -20.59 13.58
C ILE A 164 -13.31 -21.41 14.26
N ASN A 165 -12.09 -20.87 14.34
CA ASN A 165 -10.96 -21.55 14.99
C ASN A 165 -11.21 -21.77 16.50
N TYR A 166 -11.88 -20.82 17.17
CA TYR A 166 -12.20 -20.86 18.60
C TYR A 166 -13.65 -21.30 18.90
N ARG A 167 -14.34 -21.95 17.95
CA ARG A 167 -15.76 -22.33 18.09
C ARG A 167 -16.12 -23.17 19.31
N LYS A 168 -15.14 -23.87 19.90
CA LYS A 168 -15.32 -24.69 21.11
C LYS A 168 -15.21 -23.87 22.41
N GLU A 169 -14.72 -22.64 22.35
CA GLU A 169 -14.50 -21.75 23.49
C GLU A 169 -15.56 -20.63 23.49
N ARG A 170 -16.72 -20.88 24.12
CA ARG A 170 -17.89 -19.97 24.04
C ARG A 170 -17.56 -18.50 24.27
N LYS A 171 -16.81 -18.16 25.33
CA LYS A 171 -16.45 -16.76 25.63
C LYS A 171 -15.65 -16.13 24.49
N THR A 172 -14.61 -16.80 24.03
CA THR A 172 -13.74 -16.34 22.92
C THR A 172 -14.53 -16.22 21.62
N LEU A 173 -15.40 -17.20 21.33
CA LEU A 173 -16.29 -17.18 20.18
C LEU A 173 -17.18 -15.93 20.16
N PHE A 174 -17.89 -15.64 21.26
CA PHE A 174 -18.78 -14.47 21.31
C PHE A 174 -18.01 -13.15 21.20
N VAL A 175 -16.83 -13.04 21.80
CA VAL A 175 -15.97 -11.85 21.64
C VAL A 175 -15.56 -11.66 20.18
N LEU A 176 -15.17 -12.72 19.48
CA LEU A 176 -14.74 -12.65 18.08
C LEU A 176 -15.91 -12.37 17.12
N LEU A 177 -17.11 -12.87 17.42
CA LEU A 177 -18.33 -12.48 16.70
C LEU A 177 -18.67 -11.01 16.92
N ALA A 178 -18.50 -10.50 18.15
CA ALA A 178 -18.68 -9.08 18.44
C ALA A 178 -17.64 -8.22 17.69
N PHE A 179 -16.38 -8.63 17.65
CA PHE A 179 -15.34 -7.96 16.84
C PHE A 179 -15.67 -7.97 15.34
N SER A 180 -16.18 -9.09 14.82
CA SER A 180 -16.64 -9.19 13.44
C SER A 180 -17.77 -8.21 13.15
N ALA A 181 -18.81 -8.17 14.00
CA ALA A 181 -19.94 -7.27 13.83
C ALA A 181 -19.53 -5.80 13.95
N ALA A 182 -18.70 -5.45 14.94
CA ALA A 182 -18.20 -4.10 15.14
C ALA A 182 -17.31 -3.63 13.98
N SER A 183 -16.49 -4.52 13.40
CA SER A 183 -15.66 -4.20 12.23
C SER A 183 -16.53 -3.87 11.01
N PHE A 184 -17.59 -4.65 10.78
CA PHE A 184 -18.53 -4.41 9.68
C PHE A 184 -19.32 -3.11 9.89
N MET A 185 -19.80 -2.86 11.11
CA MET A 185 -20.50 -1.62 11.47
C MET A 185 -19.61 -0.40 11.27
N TYR A 186 -18.34 -0.46 11.69
CA TYR A 186 -17.38 0.62 11.48
C TYR A 186 -17.13 0.86 9.99
N PHE A 187 -16.95 -0.19 9.19
CA PHE A 187 -16.82 -0.08 7.74
C PHE A 187 -18.03 0.62 7.11
N MET A 188 -19.25 0.21 7.46
CA MET A 188 -20.48 0.85 6.98
C MET A 188 -20.56 2.32 7.43
N LEU A 189 -20.23 2.62 8.68
CA LEU A 189 -20.19 3.98 9.21
C LEU A 189 -19.22 4.87 8.42
N VAL A 190 -18.02 4.38 8.14
CA VAL A 190 -17.00 5.14 7.40
C VAL A 190 -17.45 5.41 5.97
N ILE A 191 -17.88 4.38 5.25
CA ILE A 191 -18.23 4.48 3.83
C ILE A 191 -19.55 5.23 3.59
N GLN A 192 -20.56 5.03 4.43
CA GLN A 192 -21.91 5.57 4.20
C GLN A 192 -22.17 6.89 4.92
N VAL A 193 -21.39 7.24 5.94
CA VAL A 193 -21.66 8.42 6.77
C VAL A 193 -20.45 9.34 6.82
N ILE A 194 -19.29 8.85 7.28
CA ILE A 194 -18.14 9.72 7.57
C ILE A 194 -17.55 10.29 6.28
N MET A 195 -17.09 9.45 5.35
CA MET A 195 -16.46 9.94 4.11
C MET A 195 -17.43 10.80 3.26
N PRO A 196 -18.70 10.39 3.05
CA PRO A 196 -19.68 11.25 2.36
C PRO A 196 -19.93 12.59 3.04
N SER A 197 -19.91 12.66 4.38
CA SER A 197 -20.08 13.92 5.11
C SER A 197 -18.87 14.86 5.01
N LEU A 198 -17.71 14.31 4.67
CA LEU A 198 -16.47 15.05 4.45
C LEU A 198 -16.28 15.43 2.98
N SER A 199 -17.03 14.80 2.06
CA SER A 199 -16.88 15.02 0.63
C SER A 199 -17.79 16.13 0.12
N HIS A 200 -17.34 16.90 -0.88
CA HIS A 200 -18.18 17.97 -1.45
C HIS A 200 -19.33 17.41 -2.31
N GLY A 201 -19.17 16.19 -2.85
CA GLY A 201 -20.15 15.53 -3.73
C GLY A 201 -21.02 14.47 -3.06
N GLY A 202 -20.71 14.04 -1.84
CA GLY A 202 -21.48 13.02 -1.10
C GLY A 202 -21.35 11.59 -1.62
N GLU A 203 -20.55 11.33 -2.67
CA GLU A 203 -20.38 10.00 -3.27
C GLU A 203 -19.01 9.39 -2.96
N TYR A 204 -18.98 8.06 -2.84
CA TYR A 204 -17.75 7.29 -2.67
C TYR A 204 -17.07 7.06 -4.03
N LEU A 205 -15.90 7.68 -4.22
CA LEU A 205 -15.21 7.76 -5.52
C LEU A 205 -14.46 6.48 -5.92
N HIS A 206 -14.26 5.51 -5.02
CA HIS A 206 -13.37 4.36 -5.26
C HIS A 206 -14.10 3.05 -5.58
N PHE A 207 -15.33 3.09 -6.10
CA PHE A 207 -15.99 1.89 -6.62
C PHE A 207 -15.55 1.61 -8.07
N ALA A 208 -14.47 0.84 -8.23
CA ALA A 208 -13.85 0.54 -9.53
C ALA A 208 -14.05 -0.93 -9.93
N TYR A 209 -15.31 -1.32 -10.12
CA TYR A 209 -15.76 -2.69 -10.44
C TYR A 209 -16.75 -2.70 -11.61
N SER A 210 -16.53 -1.84 -12.60
CA SER A 210 -17.47 -1.55 -13.70
C SER A 210 -17.94 -2.79 -14.46
N ARG A 211 -17.12 -3.85 -14.52
CA ARG A 211 -17.49 -5.09 -15.20
C ARG A 211 -18.60 -5.89 -14.51
N ILE A 212 -18.75 -5.74 -13.19
CA ILE A 212 -19.74 -6.50 -12.39
C ILE A 212 -20.88 -5.62 -11.84
N GLY A 213 -20.88 -4.32 -12.10
CA GLY A 213 -21.97 -3.41 -11.74
C GLY A 213 -21.48 -1.99 -11.46
N ASN A 214 -22.41 -1.08 -11.18
CA ASN A 214 -22.12 0.32 -10.82
C ASN A 214 -22.23 0.59 -9.30
N SER A 215 -22.66 -0.41 -8.52
CA SER A 215 -22.77 -0.29 -7.06
C SER A 215 -22.42 -1.61 -6.37
N MET A 216 -22.17 -1.56 -5.06
CA MET A 216 -21.90 -2.76 -4.25
C MET A 216 -23.07 -3.77 -4.33
N THR A 217 -24.31 -3.27 -4.38
CA THR A 217 -25.52 -4.10 -4.49
C THR A 217 -25.59 -4.78 -5.86
N GLU A 218 -25.37 -4.02 -6.94
CA GLU A 218 -25.35 -4.58 -8.30
C GLU A 218 -24.24 -5.62 -8.48
N ALA A 219 -23.03 -5.33 -7.99
CA ALA A 219 -21.92 -6.29 -7.97
C ALA A 219 -22.29 -7.59 -7.25
N PHE A 220 -22.91 -7.50 -6.08
CA PHE A 220 -23.35 -8.69 -5.36
C PHE A 220 -24.40 -9.50 -6.14
N VAL A 221 -25.40 -8.84 -6.74
CA VAL A 221 -26.42 -9.50 -7.56
C VAL A 221 -25.79 -10.12 -8.81
N TYR A 222 -24.83 -9.44 -9.45
CA TYR A 222 -24.14 -9.92 -10.64
C TYR A 222 -23.38 -11.22 -10.38
N LEU A 223 -22.64 -11.28 -9.27
CA LEU A 223 -21.88 -12.48 -8.89
C LEU A 223 -22.76 -13.74 -8.73
N ILE A 224 -24.03 -13.55 -8.36
CA ILE A 224 -24.99 -14.65 -8.19
C ILE A 224 -25.72 -14.95 -9.49
N SER A 225 -26.13 -13.92 -10.24
CA SER A 225 -26.92 -14.08 -11.46
C SER A 225 -26.09 -14.48 -12.68
N HIS A 226 -24.80 -14.16 -12.70
CA HIS A 226 -23.87 -14.41 -13.82
C HIS A 226 -22.60 -15.14 -13.35
N PRO A 227 -22.71 -16.38 -12.82
CA PRO A 227 -21.58 -17.07 -12.20
C PRO A 227 -20.46 -17.43 -13.18
N ILE A 228 -20.79 -17.74 -14.44
CA ILE A 228 -19.79 -18.08 -15.48
C ILE A 228 -19.01 -16.81 -15.85
N ASP A 229 -19.70 -15.73 -16.18
CA ASP A 229 -19.07 -14.44 -16.49
C ASP A 229 -18.24 -13.93 -15.31
N SER A 230 -18.71 -14.11 -14.08
CA SER A 230 -17.96 -13.75 -12.88
C SER A 230 -16.66 -14.54 -12.76
N LEU A 231 -16.66 -15.84 -13.09
CA LEU A 231 -15.42 -16.63 -13.13
C LEU A 231 -14.50 -16.17 -14.25
N GLU A 232 -15.03 -15.82 -15.43
CA GLU A 232 -14.24 -15.26 -16.52
C GLU A 232 -13.55 -13.98 -16.05
N VAL A 233 -14.31 -12.99 -15.57
CA VAL A 233 -13.77 -11.74 -15.04
C VAL A 233 -12.74 -12.00 -13.95
N PHE A 234 -12.96 -12.99 -13.09
CA PHE A 234 -12.05 -13.32 -12.00
C PHE A 234 -10.69 -13.83 -12.48
N PHE A 235 -10.64 -14.63 -13.54
CA PHE A 235 -9.42 -15.30 -14.00
C PHE A 235 -8.76 -14.65 -15.22
N THR A 236 -9.49 -13.82 -15.97
CA THR A 236 -9.00 -13.21 -17.21
C THR A 236 -8.96 -11.69 -17.13
N ASN A 237 -8.19 -11.10 -18.05
CA ASN A 237 -8.17 -9.67 -18.25
C ASN A 237 -9.51 -9.23 -18.85
N HIS A 238 -10.23 -8.36 -18.15
CA HIS A 238 -11.51 -7.80 -18.58
C HIS A 238 -11.36 -6.37 -19.14
N LEU A 239 -10.12 -5.86 -19.21
CA LEU A 239 -9.81 -4.54 -19.73
C LEU A 239 -9.43 -4.63 -21.22
N PRO A 240 -9.66 -3.57 -22.00
CA PRO A 240 -9.43 -3.58 -23.45
C PRO A 240 -7.94 -3.67 -23.84
N ASN A 241 -7.01 -3.42 -22.92
CA ASN A 241 -5.58 -3.44 -23.20
C ASN A 241 -5.01 -4.88 -23.02
N PRO A 242 -4.60 -5.55 -24.12
CA PRO A 242 -4.08 -6.93 -24.06
C PRO A 242 -2.74 -7.07 -23.34
N ARG A 243 -2.05 -5.96 -23.05
CA ARG A 243 -0.82 -5.97 -22.25
C ARG A 243 -1.02 -6.59 -20.86
N PHE A 244 -2.25 -6.58 -20.34
CA PHE A 244 -2.60 -7.14 -19.04
C PHE A 244 -3.08 -8.60 -19.09
N ASP A 245 -3.02 -9.25 -20.25
CA ASP A 245 -3.37 -10.65 -20.41
C ASP A 245 -2.41 -11.54 -19.62
N GLY A 246 -2.95 -12.55 -18.92
CA GLY A 246 -2.17 -13.52 -18.13
C GLY A 246 -1.76 -13.06 -16.72
N VAL A 247 -1.92 -11.78 -16.37
CA VAL A 247 -1.47 -11.24 -15.06
C VAL A 247 -2.26 -11.80 -13.89
N LYS A 248 -3.57 -12.00 -14.05
CA LYS A 248 -4.39 -12.67 -13.03
C LYS A 248 -3.91 -14.10 -12.83
N ALA A 249 -3.69 -14.83 -13.92
CA ALA A 249 -3.20 -16.20 -13.87
C ALA A 249 -1.85 -16.29 -13.14
N GLU A 250 -0.89 -15.42 -13.46
CA GLU A 250 0.39 -15.33 -12.75
C GLU A 250 0.18 -15.05 -11.25
N SER A 251 -0.65 -14.06 -10.93
CA SER A 251 -0.92 -13.66 -9.54
C SER A 251 -1.58 -14.78 -8.73
N HIS A 252 -2.52 -15.51 -9.32
CA HIS A 252 -3.10 -16.71 -8.72
C HIS A 252 -2.04 -17.78 -8.48
N ILE A 253 -1.19 -18.07 -9.46
CA ILE A 253 -0.12 -19.06 -9.34
C ILE A 253 0.84 -18.68 -8.21
N ILE A 254 1.29 -17.42 -8.15
CA ILE A 254 2.20 -16.92 -7.13
C ILE A 254 1.57 -17.00 -5.74
N LEU A 255 0.28 -16.64 -5.58
CA LEU A 255 -0.44 -16.76 -4.31
C LEU A 255 -0.62 -18.23 -3.88
N LEU A 256 -0.95 -19.12 -4.82
CA LEU A 256 -1.07 -20.55 -4.57
C LEU A 256 0.27 -21.16 -4.11
N LEU A 257 1.36 -20.87 -4.83
CA LEU A 257 2.72 -21.29 -4.48
C LEU A 257 3.19 -20.72 -3.15
N SER A 258 2.80 -19.49 -2.83
CA SER A 258 3.11 -18.83 -1.55
C SER A 258 2.35 -19.41 -0.34
N GLY A 259 1.48 -20.41 -0.55
CA GLY A 259 0.91 -21.22 0.54
C GLY A 259 -0.60 -21.16 0.66
N VAL A 260 -1.34 -20.45 -0.21
CA VAL A 260 -2.81 -20.50 -0.23
C VAL A 260 -3.30 -21.96 -0.39
N VAL A 261 -2.61 -22.77 -1.19
CA VAL A 261 -2.92 -24.21 -1.35
C VAL A 261 -2.87 -24.98 -0.02
N ILE A 262 -1.98 -24.59 0.90
CA ILE A 262 -1.83 -25.24 2.21
C ILE A 262 -3.03 -24.90 3.10
N LEU A 263 -3.55 -23.68 3.00
CA LEU A 263 -4.66 -23.19 3.82
C LEU A 263 -5.98 -23.93 3.58
N PHE A 264 -6.14 -24.70 2.49
CA PHE A 264 -7.29 -25.58 2.30
C PHE A 264 -7.45 -26.61 3.44
N ARG A 265 -6.38 -26.96 4.15
CA ARG A 265 -6.48 -27.83 5.34
C ARG A 265 -7.12 -27.13 6.55
N ARG A 266 -7.20 -25.80 6.55
CA ARG A 266 -7.89 -24.98 7.56
C ARG A 266 -8.64 -23.82 6.88
N PRO A 267 -9.85 -24.08 6.34
CA PRO A 267 -10.63 -23.11 5.57
C PRO A 267 -10.92 -21.79 6.30
N ALA A 268 -10.87 -21.79 7.63
CA ALA A 268 -10.96 -20.56 8.42
C ALA A 268 -9.98 -19.47 7.96
N TYR A 269 -8.76 -19.81 7.52
CA TYR A 269 -7.79 -18.84 7.00
C TYR A 269 -8.11 -18.38 5.57
N LEU A 270 -8.73 -19.24 4.75
CA LEU A 270 -9.20 -18.85 3.42
C LEU A 270 -10.32 -17.81 3.53
N LEU A 271 -11.22 -17.98 4.52
CA LEU A 271 -12.25 -16.99 4.82
C LEU A 271 -11.65 -15.62 5.14
N MET A 272 -10.54 -15.57 5.90
CA MET A 272 -9.85 -14.32 6.24
C MET A 272 -9.23 -13.64 5.01
N LEU A 273 -8.82 -14.41 4.01
CA LEU A 273 -8.26 -13.90 2.75
C LEU A 273 -9.34 -13.59 1.72
N ALA A 274 -10.57 -14.06 1.90
CA ALA A 274 -11.63 -13.94 0.90
C ALA A 274 -11.88 -12.49 0.44
N PRO A 275 -12.14 -11.49 1.32
CA PRO A 275 -12.46 -10.14 0.85
C PRO A 275 -11.32 -9.52 0.06
N ILE A 276 -10.07 -9.65 0.53
CA ILE A 276 -8.90 -9.09 -0.16
C ILE A 276 -8.62 -9.80 -1.50
N TYR A 277 -8.86 -11.11 -1.58
CA TYR A 277 -8.67 -11.88 -2.81
C TYR A 277 -9.74 -11.52 -3.84
N PHE A 278 -11.01 -11.43 -3.44
CA PHE A 278 -12.10 -11.09 -4.36
C PHE A 278 -12.04 -9.63 -4.82
N GLN A 279 -11.84 -8.68 -3.91
CA GLN A 279 -11.67 -7.26 -4.27
C GLN A 279 -10.54 -7.07 -5.27
N LYS A 280 -9.41 -7.74 -5.04
CA LYS A 280 -8.25 -7.69 -5.93
C LYS A 280 -8.59 -8.08 -7.38
N PHE A 281 -9.20 -9.25 -7.57
CA PHE A 281 -9.38 -9.82 -8.92
C PHE A 281 -10.62 -9.34 -9.68
N PHE A 282 -11.54 -8.61 -9.04
CA PHE A 282 -12.65 -7.96 -9.73
C PHE A 282 -12.40 -6.48 -10.08
N HIS A 283 -11.30 -5.91 -9.61
CA HIS A 283 -11.02 -4.47 -9.76
C HIS A 283 -10.58 -4.08 -11.18
N ASP A 284 -10.96 -2.88 -11.60
CA ASP A 284 -10.68 -2.31 -12.93
C ASP A 284 -9.23 -1.80 -13.10
N THR A 285 -8.35 -2.00 -12.10
CA THR A 285 -7.00 -1.42 -12.10
C THR A 285 -5.94 -2.53 -12.13
N PRO A 286 -5.17 -2.69 -13.21
CA PRO A 286 -4.15 -3.75 -13.35
C PRO A 286 -3.19 -3.88 -12.17
N MET A 287 -2.76 -2.75 -11.62
CA MET A 287 -1.83 -2.71 -10.51
C MET A 287 -2.38 -3.43 -9.28
N THR A 288 -3.71 -3.37 -9.05
CA THR A 288 -4.33 -4.00 -7.87
C THR A 288 -4.30 -5.51 -7.98
N TRP A 289 -4.59 -6.12 -9.14
CA TRP A 289 -4.54 -7.58 -9.32
C TRP A 289 -3.17 -8.14 -9.64
N SER A 290 -2.20 -7.30 -9.99
CA SER A 290 -0.80 -7.72 -10.12
C SER A 290 -0.18 -8.18 -8.78
N PRO A 291 0.91 -8.96 -8.79
CA PRO A 291 1.65 -9.33 -7.58
C PRO A 291 2.64 -8.24 -7.12
N GLY A 292 2.69 -7.10 -7.83
CA GLY A 292 3.53 -5.95 -7.52
C GLY A 292 2.90 -4.99 -6.51
N ALA A 293 3.65 -3.94 -6.18
CA ALA A 293 3.22 -2.87 -5.29
C ALA A 293 2.74 -3.38 -3.90
N GLN A 294 1.88 -2.62 -3.24
CA GLN A 294 1.40 -2.89 -1.88
C GLN A 294 0.22 -3.87 -1.78
N TYR A 295 -0.47 -4.19 -2.89
CA TYR A 295 -1.76 -4.92 -2.92
C TYR A 295 -1.69 -6.41 -2.60
N SER A 296 -0.57 -6.88 -2.05
CA SER A 296 -0.39 -8.24 -1.59
C SER A 296 0.05 -8.32 -0.13
N ILE A 297 0.15 -7.19 0.58
CA ILE A 297 0.69 -7.15 1.94
C ILE A 297 -0.22 -7.84 2.96
N GLU A 298 -1.54 -7.75 2.80
CA GLU A 298 -2.55 -8.31 3.70
C GLU A 298 -2.48 -9.85 3.77
N PHE A 299 -2.00 -10.49 2.70
CA PHE A 299 -1.78 -11.93 2.65
C PHE A 299 -0.63 -12.36 3.56
N ALA A 300 0.40 -11.52 3.74
CA ALA A 300 1.62 -11.86 4.47
C ALA A 300 1.35 -12.36 5.92
N PRO A 301 0.62 -11.64 6.78
CA PRO A 301 0.37 -12.09 8.16
C PRO A 301 -0.49 -13.35 8.21
N ILE A 302 -1.50 -13.47 7.34
CA ILE A 302 -2.41 -14.62 7.33
C ILE A 302 -1.72 -15.88 6.82
N LEU A 303 -0.90 -15.77 5.76
CA LEU A 303 -0.09 -16.89 5.26
C LEU A 303 0.96 -17.31 6.29
N ALA A 304 1.70 -16.35 6.86
CA ALA A 304 2.74 -16.63 7.84
C ALA A 304 2.19 -17.33 9.11
N ILE A 305 0.97 -17.01 9.53
CA ILE A 305 0.33 -17.69 10.66
C ILE A 305 -0.34 -18.99 10.22
N GLY A 306 -1.21 -18.94 9.22
CA GLY A 306 -2.05 -20.06 8.80
C GLY A 306 -1.26 -21.24 8.26
N VAL A 307 -0.26 -21.00 7.40
CA VAL A 307 0.59 -22.05 6.83
C VAL A 307 1.39 -22.73 7.95
N PHE A 308 2.04 -21.95 8.80
CA PHE A 308 2.90 -22.51 9.85
C PHE A 308 2.12 -23.15 11.00
N GLU A 309 0.88 -22.74 11.24
CA GLU A 309 -0.08 -23.46 12.09
C GLU A 309 -0.40 -24.87 11.59
N ILE A 310 -0.50 -25.03 10.27
CA ILE A 310 -0.74 -26.32 9.62
C ILE A 310 0.54 -27.16 9.65
N LEU A 311 1.69 -26.58 9.29
CA LEU A 311 2.98 -27.28 9.30
C LEU A 311 3.38 -27.75 10.71
N ARG A 312 3.09 -26.94 11.74
CA ARG A 312 3.25 -27.30 13.15
C ARG A 312 2.55 -28.61 13.53
N SER A 313 1.39 -28.88 12.93
CA SER A 313 0.57 -30.06 13.24
C SER A 313 1.07 -31.37 12.59
N ILE A 314 2.09 -31.30 11.73
CA ILE A 314 2.70 -32.48 11.10
C ILE A 314 3.50 -33.26 12.15
N GLN A 315 3.05 -34.48 12.44
CA GLN A 315 3.64 -35.35 13.48
C GLN A 315 5.02 -35.90 13.09
N LYS A 316 5.22 -36.24 11.81
CA LYS A 316 6.48 -36.82 11.32
C LYS A 316 7.54 -35.72 11.15
N GLU A 317 8.55 -35.69 12.02
CA GLU A 317 9.59 -34.63 12.03
C GLU A 317 10.34 -34.47 10.69
N LYS A 318 10.66 -35.57 10.00
CA LYS A 318 11.31 -35.50 8.67
C LYS A 318 10.43 -34.77 7.64
N VAL A 319 9.14 -35.10 7.60
CA VAL A 319 8.15 -34.48 6.69
C VAL A 319 7.93 -33.02 7.07
N ARG A 320 7.79 -32.73 8.37
CA ARG A 320 7.66 -31.37 8.88
C ARG A 320 8.84 -30.50 8.47
N ARG A 321 10.07 -31.00 8.66
CA ARG A 321 11.30 -30.28 8.29
C ARG A 321 11.39 -30.02 6.79
N PHE A 322 11.07 -31.02 5.96
CA PHE A 322 11.03 -30.86 4.51
C PHE A 322 10.01 -29.78 4.10
N ALA A 323 8.79 -29.85 4.64
CA ALA A 323 7.73 -28.89 4.33
C ALA A 323 8.07 -27.45 4.76
N LEU A 324 8.71 -27.27 5.93
CA LEU A 324 9.18 -25.96 6.40
C LEU A 324 10.18 -25.33 5.43
N TRP A 325 11.19 -26.10 4.99
CA TRP A 325 12.16 -25.61 4.02
C TRP A 325 11.53 -25.38 2.64
N ALA A 326 10.68 -26.30 2.17
CA ALA A 326 10.00 -26.15 0.88
C ALA A 326 9.18 -24.85 0.82
N VAL A 327 8.39 -24.55 1.86
CA VAL A 327 7.58 -23.32 1.90
C VAL A 327 8.45 -22.06 1.89
N VAL A 328 9.54 -22.02 2.65
CA VAL A 328 10.45 -20.86 2.65
C VAL A 328 11.15 -20.71 1.30
N LEU A 329 11.68 -21.80 0.73
CA LEU A 329 12.39 -21.76 -0.55
C LEU A 329 11.47 -21.39 -1.72
N ILE A 330 10.23 -21.92 -1.76
CA ILE A 330 9.23 -21.54 -2.75
C ILE A 330 8.83 -20.07 -2.57
N GLY A 331 8.65 -19.61 -1.33
CA GLY A 331 8.38 -18.20 -1.03
C GLY A 331 9.48 -17.27 -1.56
N VAL A 332 10.75 -17.60 -1.30
CA VAL A 332 11.91 -16.87 -1.84
C VAL A 332 11.93 -16.90 -3.37
N ALA A 333 11.65 -18.06 -3.98
CA ALA A 333 11.59 -18.17 -5.44
C ALA A 333 10.48 -17.29 -6.04
N CYS A 334 9.31 -17.20 -5.39
CA CYS A 334 8.24 -16.28 -5.80
C CYS A 334 8.72 -14.83 -5.71
N THR A 335 9.36 -14.43 -4.61
CA THR A 335 9.91 -13.08 -4.43
C THR A 335 10.94 -12.72 -5.50
N ILE A 336 11.86 -13.63 -5.82
CA ILE A 336 12.84 -13.43 -6.90
C ILE A 336 12.11 -13.29 -8.25
N ARG A 337 11.12 -14.14 -8.55
CA ARG A 337 10.34 -14.07 -9.80
C ARG A 337 9.61 -12.74 -9.95
N ILE A 338 9.01 -12.21 -8.89
CA ILE A 338 8.34 -10.90 -8.92
C ILE A 338 9.34 -9.75 -9.01
N SER A 339 10.52 -9.88 -8.39
CA SER A 339 11.56 -8.84 -8.44
C SER A 339 12.27 -8.78 -9.80
N ASP A 340 12.54 -9.92 -10.45
CA ASP A 340 13.26 -9.98 -11.73
C ASP A 340 12.39 -9.67 -12.93
N GLN A 341 11.10 -9.98 -12.85
CA GLN A 341 10.10 -9.75 -13.90
C GLN A 341 8.92 -9.00 -13.26
N PRO A 342 9.15 -7.76 -12.80
CA PRO A 342 8.08 -6.97 -12.21
C PRO A 342 7.03 -6.71 -13.29
N PHE A 343 5.77 -6.91 -12.94
CA PHE A 343 4.69 -6.61 -13.84
C PHE A 343 4.58 -5.10 -14.05
N ASP A 344 4.00 -4.73 -15.19
CA ASP A 344 3.82 -3.38 -15.71
C ASP A 344 3.70 -2.25 -14.65
N TYR A 345 4.33 -1.11 -14.93
CA TYR A 345 4.49 0.09 -14.07
C TYR A 345 5.46 -0.02 -12.87
N VAL A 346 5.90 -1.22 -12.47
CA VAL A 346 6.92 -1.33 -11.41
C VAL A 346 8.32 -1.22 -12.02
N VAL A 347 9.01 -0.13 -11.70
CA VAL A 347 10.38 0.13 -12.20
C VAL A 347 11.33 -0.95 -11.68
N GLU A 348 11.99 -1.71 -12.56
CA GLU A 348 12.90 -2.80 -12.13
C GLU A 348 13.97 -2.36 -11.13
N SER A 349 14.45 -1.11 -11.26
CA SER A 349 15.43 -0.55 -10.34
C SER A 349 14.87 -0.22 -8.96
N SER A 350 13.55 -0.22 -8.74
CA SER A 350 12.96 -0.03 -7.40
C SER A 350 12.91 -1.33 -6.59
N VAL A 351 12.82 -2.49 -7.27
CA VAL A 351 12.67 -3.83 -6.66
C VAL A 351 13.95 -4.67 -6.66
N GLN A 352 14.84 -4.52 -7.65
CA GLN A 352 16.02 -5.38 -7.82
C GLN A 352 17.22 -4.94 -6.96
N PHE A 353 17.05 -4.95 -5.64
CA PHE A 353 18.06 -4.48 -4.67
C PHE A 353 19.42 -5.18 -4.78
N TYR A 354 19.47 -6.38 -5.37
CA TYR A 354 20.70 -7.14 -5.60
C TYR A 354 21.45 -6.73 -6.88
N LYS A 355 20.93 -5.79 -7.67
CA LYS A 355 21.58 -5.29 -8.90
C LYS A 355 22.06 -3.85 -8.72
N LYS A 356 23.20 -3.51 -9.35
CA LYS A 356 23.79 -2.16 -9.31
C LYS A 356 22.80 -1.04 -9.65
N LYS A 357 21.93 -1.26 -10.65
CA LYS A 357 20.92 -0.28 -11.09
C LYS A 357 19.95 0.18 -10.01
N HIS A 358 19.77 -0.59 -8.93
CA HIS A 358 18.97 -0.16 -7.78
C HIS A 358 19.59 1.04 -7.05
N TYR A 359 20.91 1.14 -7.06
CA TYR A 359 21.67 2.14 -6.29
C TYR A 359 22.10 3.36 -7.11
N VAL A 360 21.85 3.37 -8.42
CA VAL A 360 22.28 4.45 -9.32
C VAL A 360 21.14 4.87 -10.25
N ARG A 361 21.11 6.16 -10.60
CA ARG A 361 20.25 6.71 -11.66
C ARG A 361 21.04 6.86 -12.97
N ASP A 362 20.29 6.97 -14.04
CA ASP A 362 20.69 7.25 -15.40
C ASP A 362 20.98 8.74 -15.66
N TYR A 363 20.63 9.62 -14.72
CA TYR A 363 20.99 11.04 -14.73
C TYR A 363 21.62 11.49 -13.40
N ASN A 364 22.21 12.70 -13.42
CA ASN A 364 22.91 13.27 -12.28
C ASN A 364 21.96 13.75 -11.18
N THR A 365 21.77 12.94 -10.15
CA THR A 365 20.94 13.29 -8.97
C THR A 365 21.48 14.47 -8.16
N ASP A 366 22.76 14.84 -8.30
CA ASP A 366 23.33 15.97 -7.54
C ASP A 366 22.81 17.32 -8.05
N ALA A 367 22.49 17.43 -9.35
CA ALA A 367 21.85 18.64 -9.89
C ALA A 367 20.45 18.86 -9.27
N VAL A 368 19.68 17.79 -9.06
CA VAL A 368 18.37 17.86 -8.37
C VAL A 368 18.55 18.27 -6.90
N ARG A 369 19.52 17.68 -6.19
CA ARG A 369 19.81 18.05 -4.79
C ARG A 369 20.25 19.51 -4.67
N GLN A 370 21.07 19.99 -5.60
CA GLN A 370 21.47 21.40 -5.68
C GLN A 370 20.26 22.30 -5.89
N ALA A 371 19.37 21.94 -6.82
CA ALA A 371 18.15 22.70 -7.06
C ALA A 371 17.24 22.75 -5.82
N ILE A 372 16.99 21.62 -5.15
CA ILE A 372 16.19 21.57 -3.92
C ILE A 372 16.79 22.45 -2.81
N ALA A 373 18.12 22.45 -2.66
CA ALA A 373 18.81 23.26 -1.66
C ALA A 373 18.73 24.78 -1.90
N LEU A 374 18.38 25.23 -3.11
CA LEU A 374 18.18 26.64 -3.44
C LEU A 374 16.76 27.13 -3.13
N ILE A 375 15.82 26.22 -2.85
CA ILE A 375 14.41 26.55 -2.57
C ILE A 375 14.29 26.89 -1.09
N PRO A 376 13.76 28.07 -0.71
CA PRO A 376 13.44 28.39 0.67
C PRO A 376 12.43 27.41 1.28
N ASP A 377 12.54 27.16 2.59
CA ASP A 377 11.69 26.21 3.31
C ASP A 377 10.20 26.60 3.28
N ASP A 378 9.90 27.90 3.27
CA ASP A 378 8.55 28.48 3.32
C ASP A 378 7.95 28.81 1.94
N ALA A 379 8.74 28.71 0.86
CA ALA A 379 8.30 29.07 -0.48
C ALA A 379 7.27 28.07 -1.04
N ALA A 380 6.30 28.55 -1.81
CA ALA A 380 5.39 27.68 -2.55
C ALA A 380 6.11 26.99 -3.73
N VAL A 381 5.97 25.67 -3.89
CA VAL A 381 6.73 24.90 -4.90
C VAL A 381 5.82 24.09 -5.80
N CYS A 382 6.08 24.12 -7.09
CA CYS A 382 5.61 23.13 -8.05
C CYS A 382 6.78 22.22 -8.44
N ALA A 383 6.60 20.90 -8.39
CA ALA A 383 7.66 19.96 -8.75
C ALA A 383 7.13 18.77 -9.55
N GLN A 384 7.99 18.19 -10.39
CA GLN A 384 7.67 16.91 -11.05
C GLN A 384 7.38 15.80 -10.04
N ASN A 385 6.56 14.84 -10.47
CA ASN A 385 6.06 13.73 -9.65
C ASN A 385 7.13 13.09 -8.73
N PRO A 386 8.35 12.72 -9.20
CA PRO A 386 9.33 12.07 -8.33
C PRO A 386 10.06 13.01 -7.36
N TYR A 387 9.96 14.33 -7.57
CA TYR A 387 10.60 15.35 -6.74
C TYR A 387 9.67 15.89 -5.66
N VAL A 388 8.35 15.81 -5.85
CA VAL A 388 7.35 16.26 -4.86
C VAL A 388 7.62 15.72 -3.45
N PRO A 389 7.88 14.41 -3.22
CA PRO A 389 8.10 13.89 -1.86
C PRO A 389 9.29 14.51 -1.12
N HIS A 390 10.24 15.11 -1.85
CA HIS A 390 11.43 15.74 -1.28
C HIS A 390 11.18 17.19 -0.86
N VAL A 391 10.10 17.79 -1.35
CA VAL A 391 9.72 19.18 -1.09
C VAL A 391 8.33 19.28 -0.46
N ALA A 392 7.65 18.18 -0.17
CA ALA A 392 6.24 18.18 0.23
C ALA A 392 5.97 18.65 1.67
N LEU A 393 6.97 18.68 2.55
CA LEU A 393 6.82 19.11 3.94
C LEU A 393 6.75 20.64 4.06
N ARG A 394 5.78 21.25 3.41
CA ARG A 394 5.51 22.68 3.38
C ARG A 394 4.02 22.94 3.21
N LYS A 395 3.59 24.19 3.42
CA LYS A 395 2.19 24.60 3.31
C LYS A 395 1.64 24.48 1.89
N ASP A 396 2.40 24.98 0.92
CA ASP A 396 1.96 25.07 -0.47
C ASP A 396 2.93 24.31 -1.38
N VAL A 397 2.49 23.15 -1.86
CA VAL A 397 3.24 22.31 -2.79
C VAL A 397 2.28 21.76 -3.85
N TYR A 398 2.74 21.67 -5.09
CA TYR A 398 1.95 21.26 -6.23
C TYR A 398 2.70 20.28 -7.13
N MET A 399 1.96 19.36 -7.74
CA MET A 399 2.50 18.48 -8.76
C MET A 399 2.47 19.17 -10.13
N PHE A 400 3.62 19.21 -10.79
CA PHE A 400 3.72 19.71 -12.16
C PHE A 400 2.83 18.88 -13.10
N PRO A 401 2.08 19.50 -14.04
CA PRO A 401 2.15 20.90 -14.51
C PRO A 401 1.23 21.90 -13.79
N TYR A 402 0.61 21.53 -12.66
CA TYR A 402 -0.34 22.40 -11.97
C TYR A 402 0.39 23.47 -11.12
N ILE A 403 0.96 24.49 -11.77
CA ILE A 403 1.83 25.51 -11.14
C ILE A 403 1.11 26.31 -10.04
N LYS A 404 -0.17 26.66 -10.25
CA LYS A 404 -1.00 27.46 -9.33
C LYS A 404 -0.28 28.71 -8.82
N LYS A 405 -0.08 28.84 -7.50
CA LYS A 405 0.60 29.98 -6.86
C LYS A 405 2.07 29.71 -6.52
N ALA A 406 2.68 28.68 -7.11
CA ALA A 406 4.08 28.36 -6.86
C ALA A 406 5.01 29.57 -7.13
N GLU A 407 6.02 29.70 -6.29
CA GLU A 407 7.11 30.64 -6.42
C GLU A 407 8.33 29.99 -7.08
N TYR A 408 8.47 28.67 -6.95
CA TYR A 408 9.51 27.88 -7.60
C TYR A 408 8.92 26.71 -8.38
N ILE A 409 9.54 26.39 -9.52
CA ILE A 409 9.20 25.22 -10.33
C ILE A 409 10.46 24.35 -10.50
N LEU A 410 10.41 23.09 -10.05
CA LEU A 410 11.48 22.12 -10.19
C LEU A 410 11.09 20.99 -11.15
N VAL A 411 11.77 20.93 -12.30
CA VAL A 411 11.47 19.98 -13.38
C VAL A 411 12.77 19.44 -13.98
N SER A 412 12.73 18.24 -14.55
CA SER A 412 13.84 17.68 -15.32
C SER A 412 13.34 17.08 -16.63
N SER A 413 14.06 17.34 -17.72
CA SER A 413 13.82 16.70 -19.02
C SER A 413 14.27 15.24 -19.08
N MET A 414 14.96 14.75 -18.04
CA MET A 414 15.50 13.39 -17.95
C MET A 414 14.59 12.43 -17.17
N GLU A 415 13.52 12.94 -16.57
CA GLU A 415 12.65 12.18 -15.67
C GLU A 415 11.36 11.72 -16.38
N TYR A 416 10.71 10.70 -15.82
CA TYR A 416 9.42 10.23 -16.32
C TYR A 416 8.38 11.37 -16.31
N PRO A 417 7.74 11.70 -17.44
CA PRO A 417 7.02 12.98 -17.62
C PRO A 417 5.64 13.05 -16.96
N TYR A 418 5.19 11.99 -16.28
CA TYR A 418 3.84 11.92 -15.72
C TYR A 418 3.48 13.17 -14.88
N PRO A 419 2.27 13.74 -15.08
CA PRO A 419 1.15 13.23 -15.88
C PRO A 419 1.19 13.61 -17.38
N LEU A 420 2.24 14.29 -17.82
CA LEU A 420 2.43 14.66 -19.23
C LEU A 420 3.07 13.52 -20.04
N GLU A 421 3.07 13.69 -21.35
CA GLU A 421 3.95 12.96 -22.25
C GLU A 421 5.30 13.69 -22.42
N THR A 422 6.32 12.99 -22.93
CA THR A 422 7.69 13.53 -23.05
C THR A 422 7.72 14.83 -23.86
N GLU A 423 7.00 14.89 -24.99
CA GLU A 423 6.92 16.09 -25.83
C GLU A 423 6.24 17.25 -25.08
N GLY A 424 5.15 16.97 -24.36
CA GLY A 424 4.45 17.96 -23.54
C GLY A 424 5.35 18.54 -22.47
N LEU A 425 6.13 17.70 -21.78
CA LEU A 425 7.08 18.17 -20.76
C LEU A 425 8.14 19.10 -21.35
N ILE A 426 8.73 18.74 -22.50
CA ILE A 426 9.75 19.56 -23.16
C ILE A 426 9.15 20.91 -23.57
N LEU A 427 7.94 20.92 -24.13
CA LEU A 427 7.24 22.14 -24.50
C LEU A 427 7.00 23.05 -23.30
N GLU A 428 6.55 22.52 -22.17
CA GLU A 428 6.32 23.30 -20.95
C GLU A 428 7.63 23.88 -20.40
N ILE A 429 8.74 23.12 -20.42
CA ILE A 429 10.07 23.62 -20.02
C ILE A 429 10.48 24.81 -20.90
N GLU A 430 10.34 24.68 -22.22
CA GLU A 430 10.68 25.76 -23.16
C GLU A 430 9.76 26.98 -22.99
N GLN A 431 8.48 26.79 -22.67
CA GLN A 431 7.58 27.89 -22.34
C GLN A 431 8.04 28.63 -21.09
N LEU A 432 8.42 27.91 -20.02
CA LEU A 432 8.94 28.51 -18.79
C LEU A 432 10.25 29.28 -19.00
N LYS A 433 11.13 28.81 -19.90
CA LYS A 433 12.38 29.51 -20.24
C LYS A 433 12.13 30.84 -20.96
N ASN A 434 11.04 30.94 -21.71
CA ASN A 434 10.70 32.11 -22.52
C ASN A 434 9.68 33.06 -21.86
N ASP A 435 9.01 32.63 -20.78
CA ASP A 435 8.05 33.46 -20.05
C ASP A 435 8.78 34.44 -19.12
N PRO A 436 8.63 35.77 -19.30
CA PRO A 436 9.29 36.77 -18.46
C PRO A 436 8.86 36.75 -16.99
N LYS A 437 7.80 36.02 -16.64
CA LYS A 437 7.39 35.79 -15.24
C LYS A 437 8.31 34.84 -14.48
N TRP A 438 9.20 34.13 -15.18
CA TRP A 438 10.09 33.13 -14.58
C TRP A 438 11.56 33.45 -14.87
N ILE A 439 12.37 33.32 -13.83
CA ILE A 439 13.82 33.45 -13.87
C ILE A 439 14.42 32.06 -13.68
N THR A 440 15.28 31.64 -14.60
CA THR A 440 16.01 30.37 -14.46
C THR A 440 17.13 30.56 -13.43
N VAL A 441 16.98 29.94 -12.26
CA VAL A 441 17.95 30.01 -11.15
C VAL A 441 19.02 28.91 -11.30
N LEU A 442 18.63 27.75 -11.85
CA LEU A 442 19.52 26.64 -12.13
C LEU A 442 19.08 25.95 -13.43
N GLU A 443 20.05 25.70 -14.32
CA GLU A 443 19.92 24.84 -15.50
C GLU A 443 21.18 23.99 -15.57
N LYS A 444 21.07 22.69 -15.25
CA LYS A 444 22.23 21.80 -15.16
C LYS A 444 21.82 20.35 -15.39
N ASP A 445 22.51 19.65 -16.28
CA ASP A 445 22.31 18.22 -16.57
C ASP A 445 20.84 17.85 -16.86
N GLY A 446 20.10 18.74 -17.53
CA GLY A 446 18.67 18.57 -17.83
C GLY A 446 17.74 18.75 -16.62
N VAL A 447 18.22 19.33 -15.52
CA VAL A 447 17.44 19.78 -14.36
C VAL A 447 17.29 21.29 -14.41
N TYR A 448 16.08 21.78 -14.18
CA TYR A 448 15.72 23.18 -14.24
C TYR A 448 15.03 23.61 -12.94
N LEU A 449 15.48 24.72 -12.37
CA LEU A 449 14.80 25.42 -11.29
C LEU A 449 14.43 26.82 -11.77
N PHE A 450 13.13 27.07 -11.87
CA PHE A 450 12.58 28.38 -12.17
C PHE A 450 12.12 29.05 -10.87
N LYS A 451 12.32 30.36 -10.78
CA LYS A 451 11.80 31.21 -9.71
C LYS A 451 10.92 32.30 -10.32
N LYS A 452 9.78 32.58 -9.69
CA LYS A 452 8.90 33.67 -10.09
C LYS A 452 9.61 35.02 -9.97
N ALA A 453 9.55 35.83 -11.02
CA ALA A 453 10.23 37.11 -11.16
C ALA A 453 9.78 38.17 -10.14
#